data_AF-A0A022S2Y0-F1
#
_entry.id   AF-A0A022S2Y0-F1
#
_cell.length_a   1.000
_cell.length_b   1.000
_cell.length_c   1.000
_cell.angle_alpha   90.00
_cell.angle_beta   90.00
_cell.angle_gamma   90.00
#
_symmetry.space_group_name_H-M   'P 1'
#
loop_
_entity.id
_entity.type
_entity.pdbx_description
1 polymer ?
#
loop_
_entity_poly.entity_id
_entity_poly.type
_entity_poly.pdbx_seq_one_letter_code
_entity_poly.pdbx_strand_id
1 'polypeptide(L)'
;TALAAVFINISVENFAGWKYSLTFNIIQTSYFAGFLVYLSINLALVLSSVYIITHFAPAAAGSGIPEIKGYLNGIDTHGILLFRTLVGKIFGSIGSVGGGLALGKEGPLVHIGACIASLLGQGGSTKYHLRTRWLQIFTSERDRRDLVTCGCAAGVAAAFRAPVGGVLFALEEVTSWWRSQLMWRVFFTSAIVAVVVRTAMGWCKSGKCGHFGSGGFIIWDVSGGQEDYSFQELLPMAVIGVIGGLLGALFNQLTFLIAYWRRNYLHKRGNRVKVLEVCIVSIITSVISFGLPLFKRCTPCPEADANSGIECPRRPGMYGNYVNFYCGDKEYNDLATLFFNTQDDAIRNLFSAKTIHEFSAQSLLTFLVMFYSLAVITFGTAVPAGQFVPGIMIGSTYGRLVGIFVVRFYKKLNIEEGTYALLGAASFLGGSMRMTVSLCVIMVEITNNLKLLPLIMLVLLISK
;
A
#
# COMPACT_ATOMS: atom_id res chain seq x y z
N THR A 1 -3.62 -17.10 6.72
CA THR A 1 -3.21 -15.82 6.08
C THR A 1 -4.39 -14.95 5.71
N ALA A 2 -5.34 -15.42 4.90
CA ALA A 2 -6.52 -14.62 4.50
C ALA A 2 -7.25 -13.92 5.66
N LEU A 3 -7.63 -14.67 6.71
CA LEU A 3 -8.31 -14.09 7.88
C LEU A 3 -7.49 -13.00 8.59
N ALA A 4 -6.17 -13.15 8.67
CA ALA A 4 -5.30 -12.13 9.25
C ALA A 4 -5.26 -10.87 8.39
N ALA A 5 -5.24 -11.01 7.06
CA ALA A 5 -5.30 -9.88 6.14
C ALA A 5 -6.65 -9.15 6.23
N VAL A 6 -7.76 -9.90 6.25
CA VAL A 6 -9.11 -9.35 6.45
C VAL A 6 -9.19 -8.57 7.75
N PHE A 7 -8.69 -9.14 8.85
CA PHE A 7 -8.66 -8.48 10.15
C PHE A 7 -7.86 -7.17 10.13
N ILE A 8 -6.67 -7.18 9.52
CA ILE A 8 -5.83 -5.96 9.41
C ILE A 8 -6.55 -4.90 8.58
N ASN A 9 -7.11 -5.25 7.42
CA ASN A 9 -7.74 -4.30 6.52
C ASN A 9 -8.97 -3.64 7.17
N ILE A 10 -9.86 -4.44 7.76
CA ILE A 10 -11.04 -3.94 8.47
C ILE A 10 -10.63 -3.05 9.66
N SER A 11 -9.59 -3.44 10.40
CA SER A 11 -9.12 -2.65 11.54
C SER A 11 -8.57 -1.29 11.08
N VAL A 12 -7.72 -1.28 10.05
CA VAL A 12 -7.15 -0.05 9.48
C VAL A 12 -8.24 0.86 8.93
N GLU A 13 -9.20 0.31 8.19
CA GLU A 13 -10.33 1.04 7.62
C GLU A 13 -11.21 1.67 8.72
N ASN A 14 -11.51 0.92 9.79
CA ASN A 14 -12.29 1.44 10.92
C ASN A 14 -11.57 2.56 11.68
N PHE A 15 -10.28 2.39 11.98
CA PHE A 15 -9.50 3.43 12.64
C PHE A 15 -9.38 4.69 11.77
N ALA A 16 -9.16 4.53 10.46
CA ALA A 16 -9.16 5.66 9.52
C ALA A 16 -10.54 6.32 9.43
N GLY A 17 -11.62 5.53 9.43
CA GLY A 17 -13.00 6.01 9.37
C GLY A 17 -13.40 6.85 10.56
N TRP A 18 -13.16 6.34 11.77
CA TRP A 18 -13.39 7.10 13.00
C TRP A 18 -12.54 8.37 13.04
N LYS A 19 -11.26 8.28 12.68
CA LYS A 19 -10.37 9.44 12.61
C LYS A 19 -10.93 10.54 11.71
N TYR A 20 -11.27 10.20 10.46
CA TYR A 20 -11.75 11.18 9.50
C TYR A 20 -13.13 11.72 9.88
N SER A 21 -14.07 10.85 10.27
CA SER A 21 -15.42 11.26 10.70
C SER A 21 -15.39 12.25 11.88
N LEU A 22 -14.62 11.95 12.93
CA LEU A 22 -14.44 12.84 14.07
C LEU A 22 -13.78 14.17 13.67
N THR A 23 -12.75 14.10 12.81
CA THR A 23 -12.06 15.29 12.32
C THR A 23 -13.01 16.21 11.54
N PHE A 24 -13.77 15.66 10.60
CA PHE A 24 -14.72 16.45 9.78
C PHE A 24 -15.87 17.03 10.60
N ASN A 25 -16.40 16.31 11.60
CA ASN A 25 -17.44 16.84 12.49
C ASN A 25 -16.94 18.03 13.31
N ILE A 26 -15.70 17.98 13.80
CA ILE A 26 -15.14 19.04 14.65
C ILE A 26 -14.66 20.24 13.83
N ILE A 27 -14.17 20.02 12.61
CA ILE A 27 -13.78 21.10 11.68
C ILE A 27 -14.94 22.09 11.43
N GLN A 28 -16.20 21.64 11.46
CA GLN A 28 -17.35 22.53 11.31
C GLN A 28 -17.46 23.58 12.42
N THR A 29 -16.91 23.31 13.61
CA THR A 29 -16.94 24.22 14.76
C THR A 29 -15.66 25.03 14.93
N SER A 30 -14.49 24.37 14.83
CA SER A 30 -13.19 25.03 14.97
C SER A 30 -12.08 24.25 14.25
N TYR A 31 -11.35 24.95 13.39
CA TYR A 31 -10.22 24.38 12.63
C TYR A 31 -9.10 23.87 13.53
N PHE A 32 -8.75 24.68 14.54
CA PHE A 32 -7.66 24.34 15.45
C PHE A 32 -8.00 23.11 16.27
N ALA A 33 -9.26 22.99 16.73
CA ALA A 33 -9.74 21.80 17.42
C ALA A 33 -9.72 20.56 16.50
N GLY A 34 -10.18 20.70 15.24
CA GLY A 34 -10.15 19.62 14.25
C GLY A 34 -8.72 19.13 13.98
N PHE A 35 -7.76 20.06 13.82
CA PHE A 35 -6.35 19.73 13.65
C PHE A 35 -5.76 19.01 14.86
N LEU A 36 -6.04 19.48 16.09
CA LEU A 36 -5.56 18.84 17.31
C LEU A 36 -6.13 17.42 17.48
N VAL A 37 -7.39 17.19 17.13
CA VAL A 37 -8.00 15.85 17.17
C VAL A 37 -7.37 14.94 16.14
N TYR A 38 -7.18 15.42 14.90
CA TYR A 38 -6.49 14.65 13.85
C TYR A 38 -5.06 14.27 14.27
N LEU A 39 -4.31 15.24 14.79
CA LEU A 39 -2.93 15.05 15.26
C LEU A 39 -2.86 14.06 16.44
N SER A 40 -3.74 14.21 17.42
CA SER A 40 -3.74 13.35 18.62
C SER A 40 -4.09 11.90 18.30
N ILE A 41 -5.07 11.66 17.42
CA ILE A 41 -5.43 10.30 16.98
C ILE A 41 -4.27 9.66 16.20
N ASN A 42 -3.67 10.37 15.25
CA ASN A 42 -2.51 9.86 14.50
C ASN A 42 -1.35 9.53 15.44
N LEU A 43 -1.01 10.45 16.35
CA LEU A 43 0.08 10.28 17.30
C LEU A 43 -0.16 9.09 18.23
N ALA A 44 -1.39 8.90 18.74
CA ALA A 44 -1.73 7.79 19.62
C ALA A 44 -1.59 6.42 18.91
N LEU A 45 -2.09 6.31 17.67
CA LEU A 45 -1.98 5.07 16.88
C LEU A 45 -0.52 4.72 16.54
N VAL A 46 0.25 5.72 16.13
CA VAL A 46 1.66 5.55 15.79
C VAL A 46 2.51 5.23 17.03
N LEU A 47 2.25 5.90 18.15
CA LEU A 47 2.93 5.66 19.43
C LEU A 47 2.67 4.22 19.92
N SER A 48 1.43 3.75 19.82
CA SER A 48 1.07 2.34 20.11
C SER A 48 1.88 1.37 19.24
N SER A 49 1.95 1.62 17.92
CA SER A 49 2.71 0.78 16.99
C SER A 49 4.20 0.72 17.35
N VAL A 50 4.87 1.86 17.51
CA VAL A 50 6.31 1.88 17.80
C VAL A 50 6.63 1.31 19.18
N TYR A 51 5.74 1.47 20.17
CA TYR A 51 5.90 0.88 21.49
C TYR A 51 5.85 -0.66 21.43
N ILE A 52 4.90 -1.21 20.68
CA ILE A 52 4.81 -2.67 20.44
C ILE A 52 6.09 -3.17 19.76
N ILE A 53 6.62 -2.48 18.76
CA ILE A 53 7.84 -2.94 18.07
C ILE A 53 9.08 -2.82 18.96
N THR A 54 9.28 -1.69 19.62
CA THR A 54 10.52 -1.44 20.37
C THR A 54 10.62 -2.25 21.67
N HIS A 55 9.49 -2.49 22.36
CA HIS A 55 9.48 -3.23 23.63
C HIS A 55 9.03 -4.69 23.49
N PHE A 56 8.08 -4.97 22.59
CA PHE A 56 7.58 -6.31 22.36
C PHE A 56 8.33 -7.02 21.22
N ALA A 57 8.18 -6.63 19.97
CA ALA A 57 8.75 -7.40 18.85
C ALA A 57 9.74 -6.57 18.00
N PRO A 58 11.02 -6.43 18.40
CA PRO A 58 11.98 -5.63 17.63
C PRO A 58 12.26 -6.22 16.24
N ALA A 59 12.16 -7.54 16.09
CA ALA A 59 12.29 -8.25 14.81
C ALA A 59 11.10 -8.01 13.85
N ALA A 60 10.03 -7.36 14.30
CA ALA A 60 8.87 -7.05 13.46
C ALA A 60 8.98 -5.69 12.74
N ALA A 61 10.04 -4.91 12.99
CA ALA A 61 10.29 -3.63 12.32
C ALA A 61 10.45 -3.81 10.80
N GLY A 62 10.04 -2.81 10.02
CA GLY A 62 10.16 -2.83 8.56
C GLY A 62 9.19 -3.80 7.86
N SER A 63 9.49 -4.14 6.60
CA SER A 63 8.60 -4.95 5.76
C SER A 63 8.62 -6.43 6.13
N GLY A 64 9.78 -6.99 6.47
CA GLY A 64 9.93 -8.44 6.68
C GLY A 64 10.30 -9.21 5.41
N ILE A 65 10.23 -8.60 4.23
CA ILE A 65 10.55 -9.28 2.96
C ILE A 65 12.05 -9.59 2.87
N PRO A 66 12.97 -8.64 3.15
CA PRO A 66 14.41 -8.94 3.14
C PRO A 66 14.81 -10.05 4.12
N GLU A 67 14.18 -10.09 5.30
CA GLU A 67 14.42 -11.10 6.33
C GLU A 67 13.99 -12.49 5.86
N ILE A 68 12.82 -12.59 5.24
CA ILE A 68 12.33 -13.84 4.66
C ILE A 68 13.17 -14.28 3.44
N LYS A 69 13.60 -13.34 2.60
CA LYS A 69 14.52 -13.61 1.48
C LYS A 69 15.86 -14.17 2.01
N GLY A 70 16.39 -13.59 3.08
CA GLY A 70 17.57 -14.11 3.78
C GLY A 70 17.36 -15.52 4.34
N TYR A 71 16.21 -15.76 4.97
CA TYR A 71 15.84 -17.06 5.53
C TYR A 71 15.73 -18.16 4.48
N LEU A 72 15.09 -17.89 3.35
CA LEU A 72 14.94 -18.88 2.26
C LEU A 72 16.24 -19.12 1.50
N ASN A 73 17.13 -18.12 1.45
CA ASN A 73 18.52 -18.29 1.02
C ASN A 73 19.38 -19.06 2.03
N GLY A 74 18.86 -19.35 3.23
CA GLY A 74 19.46 -20.24 4.21
C GLY A 74 20.08 -19.57 5.42
N ILE A 75 19.86 -18.27 5.62
CA ILE A 75 20.33 -17.53 6.80
C ILE A 75 19.19 -17.45 7.83
N ASP A 76 19.27 -18.26 8.90
CA ASP A 76 18.30 -18.19 9.99
C ASP A 76 18.63 -17.02 10.92
N THR A 77 17.84 -15.95 10.85
CA THR A 77 17.98 -14.78 11.72
C THR A 77 17.13 -14.96 12.97
N HIS A 78 17.71 -14.68 14.14
CA HIS A 78 17.05 -15.00 15.40
C HIS A 78 15.73 -14.25 15.57
N GLY A 79 14.62 -14.99 15.59
CA GLY A 79 13.33 -14.52 16.03
C GLY A 79 12.41 -13.92 14.96
N ILE A 80 12.73 -14.07 13.67
CA ILE A 80 11.87 -13.60 12.57
C ILE A 80 10.52 -14.33 12.51
N LEU A 81 10.51 -15.66 12.68
CA LEU A 81 9.31 -16.50 12.55
C LEU A 81 8.62 -16.82 13.90
N LEU A 82 8.94 -16.06 14.96
CA LEU A 82 8.34 -16.25 16.29
C LEU A 82 6.88 -15.76 16.33
N PHE A 83 6.06 -16.41 17.17
CA PHE A 83 4.69 -15.96 17.44
C PHE A 83 4.62 -14.51 17.96
N ARG A 84 5.61 -14.09 18.76
CA ARG A 84 5.74 -12.70 19.23
C ARG A 84 5.86 -11.71 18.06
N THR A 85 6.64 -12.09 17.03
CA THR A 85 6.87 -11.29 15.83
C THR A 85 5.61 -11.22 14.97
N LEU A 86 4.88 -12.33 14.83
CA LEU A 86 3.57 -12.36 14.17
C LEU A 86 2.59 -11.36 14.83
N VAL A 87 2.39 -11.45 16.14
CA VAL A 87 1.48 -10.57 16.89
C VAL A 87 1.93 -9.12 16.79
N GLY A 88 3.21 -8.84 17.02
CA GLY A 88 3.76 -7.49 16.95
C GLY A 88 3.62 -6.87 15.55
N LYS A 89 3.77 -7.67 14.49
CA LYS A 89 3.64 -7.22 13.10
C LYS A 89 2.18 -6.94 12.70
N ILE A 90 1.21 -7.72 13.18
CA ILE A 90 -0.23 -7.48 12.97
C ILE A 90 -0.66 -6.17 13.64
N PHE A 91 -0.44 -6.02 14.95
CA PHE A 91 -0.91 -4.83 15.66
C PHE A 91 -0.09 -3.59 15.33
N GLY A 92 1.22 -3.76 15.09
CA GLY A 92 2.09 -2.68 14.66
C GLY A 92 1.70 -2.14 13.28
N SER A 93 1.32 -2.99 12.31
CA SER A 93 0.88 -2.52 10.99
C SER A 93 -0.46 -1.80 11.04
N ILE A 94 -1.39 -2.23 11.89
CA ILE A 94 -2.68 -1.54 12.12
C ILE A 94 -2.43 -0.12 12.63
N GLY A 95 -1.58 0.04 13.64
CA GLY A 95 -1.28 1.36 14.21
C GLY A 95 -0.46 2.27 13.28
N SER A 96 0.52 1.73 12.53
CA SER A 96 1.34 2.54 11.63
C SER A 96 0.57 3.03 10.40
N VAL A 97 -0.23 2.16 9.78
CA VAL A 97 -1.04 2.52 8.60
C VAL A 97 -2.29 3.32 9.00
N GLY A 98 -3.00 2.92 10.06
CA GLY A 98 -4.16 3.68 10.57
C GLY A 98 -3.78 5.09 11.05
N GLY A 99 -2.57 5.23 11.59
CA GLY A 99 -1.97 6.51 12.00
C GLY A 99 -1.57 7.44 10.84
N GLY A 100 -1.80 7.05 9.58
CA GLY A 100 -1.62 7.91 8.41
C GLY A 100 -0.16 8.11 7.98
N LEU A 101 0.78 7.30 8.48
CA LEU A 101 2.15 7.30 7.98
C LEU A 101 2.18 6.89 6.50
N ALA A 102 3.15 7.40 5.74
CA ALA A 102 3.36 7.08 4.32
C ALA A 102 3.93 5.65 4.13
N LEU A 103 3.19 4.63 4.58
CA LEU A 103 3.55 3.22 4.64
C LEU A 103 2.38 2.33 4.22
N GLY A 104 2.68 1.18 3.60
CA GLY A 104 1.70 0.15 3.27
C GLY A 104 1.70 -1.04 4.25
N LYS A 105 0.54 -1.71 4.38
CA LYS A 105 0.38 -2.98 5.11
C LYS A 105 0.78 -4.22 4.31
N GLU A 106 0.88 -4.08 2.98
CA GLU A 106 1.07 -5.20 2.04
C GLU A 106 2.41 -5.92 2.20
N GLY A 107 3.50 -5.18 2.46
CA GLY A 107 4.80 -5.78 2.73
C GLY A 107 4.81 -6.64 4.00
N PRO A 108 4.37 -6.10 5.16
CA PRO A 108 4.16 -6.88 6.39
C PRO A 108 3.28 -8.12 6.23
N LEU A 109 2.26 -8.10 5.34
CA LEU A 109 1.40 -9.26 5.11
C LEU A 109 2.15 -10.48 4.55
N VAL A 110 3.19 -10.26 3.72
CA VAL A 110 4.07 -11.34 3.23
C VAL A 110 4.75 -12.05 4.40
N HIS A 111 5.33 -11.29 5.32
CA HIS A 111 6.01 -11.84 6.50
C HIS A 111 5.01 -12.46 7.51
N ILE A 112 3.81 -11.89 7.67
CA ILE A 112 2.73 -12.49 8.46
C ILE A 112 2.35 -13.86 7.89
N GLY A 113 2.21 -13.97 6.57
CA GLY A 113 1.95 -15.23 5.88
C GLY A 113 3.04 -16.28 6.13
N ALA A 114 4.31 -15.87 6.03
CA ALA A 114 5.47 -16.71 6.36
C ALA A 114 5.45 -17.21 7.82
N CYS A 115 5.18 -16.32 8.78
CA CYS A 115 5.09 -16.66 10.20
C CYS A 115 3.96 -17.67 10.46
N ILE A 116 2.78 -17.45 9.90
CA ILE A 116 1.64 -18.37 10.05
C ILE A 116 1.99 -19.75 9.50
N ALA A 117 2.59 -19.82 8.31
CA ALA A 117 2.99 -21.10 7.71
C ALA A 117 4.05 -21.83 8.54
N SER A 118 5.07 -21.12 9.02
CA SER A 118 6.10 -21.70 9.88
C SER A 118 5.55 -22.22 11.22
N LEU A 119 4.66 -21.45 11.86
CA LEU A 119 4.10 -21.80 13.17
C LEU A 119 3.14 -23.00 13.06
N LEU A 120 2.32 -23.04 12.00
CA LEU A 120 1.43 -24.18 11.75
C LEU A 120 2.22 -25.44 11.35
N GLY A 121 3.26 -25.30 10.53
CA GLY A 121 4.11 -26.42 10.10
C GLY A 121 4.90 -27.09 11.22
N GLN A 122 5.29 -26.34 12.25
CA GLN A 122 6.03 -26.86 13.42
C GLN A 122 5.12 -27.38 14.55
N GLY A 123 3.79 -27.27 14.40
CA GLY A 123 2.84 -27.65 15.45
C GLY A 123 2.77 -26.69 16.63
N GLY A 124 3.06 -25.40 16.40
CA GLY A 124 2.87 -24.31 17.36
C GLY A 124 4.16 -23.62 17.80
N SER A 125 4.08 -22.85 18.89
CA SER A 125 5.20 -22.03 19.35
C SER A 125 6.09 -22.81 20.33
N THR A 126 7.36 -23.00 19.95
CA THR A 126 8.39 -23.62 20.79
C THR A 126 8.60 -22.89 22.12
N LYS A 127 8.42 -21.57 22.15
CA LYS A 127 8.62 -20.73 23.35
C LYS A 127 7.49 -20.84 24.38
N TYR A 128 6.25 -21.02 23.93
CA TYR A 128 5.08 -21.08 24.81
C TYR A 128 4.67 -22.52 25.14
N HIS A 129 5.49 -23.51 24.80
CA HIS A 129 5.21 -24.94 24.96
C HIS A 129 3.86 -25.42 24.37
N LEU A 130 3.26 -24.64 23.47
CA LEU A 130 2.09 -25.01 22.70
C LEU A 130 2.56 -25.90 21.55
N ARG A 131 2.83 -27.18 21.83
CA ARG A 131 3.20 -28.19 20.84
C ARG A 131 2.04 -29.16 20.66
N THR A 132 1.31 -29.07 19.55
CA THR A 132 0.31 -30.08 19.18
C THR A 132 1.00 -31.23 18.45
N ARG A 133 0.81 -32.45 18.96
CA ARG A 133 1.46 -33.67 18.43
C ARG A 133 0.98 -34.03 17.01
N TRP A 134 -0.21 -33.58 16.62
CA TRP A 134 -0.85 -33.87 15.32
C TRP A 134 -0.20 -33.16 14.12
N LEU A 135 0.52 -32.05 14.35
CA LEU A 135 1.08 -31.21 13.29
C LEU A 135 2.60 -31.34 13.13
N GLN A 136 3.25 -32.27 13.86
CA GLN A 136 4.71 -32.46 13.84
C GLN A 136 5.23 -33.27 12.63
N ILE A 137 4.45 -33.39 11.56
CA ILE A 137 4.81 -34.16 10.36
C ILE A 137 5.91 -33.43 9.56
N PHE A 138 5.93 -32.09 9.56
CA PHE A 138 6.83 -31.26 8.76
C PHE A 138 8.01 -30.69 9.57
N THR A 139 8.79 -31.56 10.19
CA THR A 139 9.96 -31.15 11.01
C THR A 139 11.22 -30.90 10.20
N SER A 140 11.27 -31.35 8.94
CA SER A 140 12.41 -31.12 8.05
C SER A 140 12.55 -29.65 7.71
N GLU A 141 13.78 -29.13 7.76
CA GLU A 141 14.11 -27.76 7.33
C GLU A 141 13.68 -27.48 5.88
N ARG A 142 13.70 -28.51 5.05
CA ARG A 142 13.22 -28.43 3.67
C ARG A 142 11.72 -28.16 3.61
N ASP A 143 10.93 -28.95 4.32
CA ASP A 143 9.47 -28.80 4.35
C ASP A 143 9.08 -27.47 5.01
N ARG A 144 9.85 -27.05 6.02
CA ARG A 144 9.70 -25.74 6.66
C ARG A 144 9.91 -24.60 5.66
N ARG A 145 10.94 -24.65 4.82
CA ARG A 145 11.18 -23.66 3.76
C ARG A 145 10.06 -23.66 2.73
N ASP A 146 9.63 -24.84 2.26
CA ASP A 146 8.53 -24.96 1.29
C ASP A 146 7.22 -24.38 1.85
N LEU A 147 6.90 -24.64 3.13
CA LEU A 147 5.73 -24.06 3.80
C LEU A 147 5.85 -22.54 3.95
N VAL A 148 7.02 -22.03 4.35
CA VAL A 148 7.27 -20.59 4.44
C VAL A 148 7.08 -19.92 3.07
N THR A 149 7.56 -20.52 1.98
CA THR A 149 7.33 -20.04 0.60
C THR A 149 5.84 -19.98 0.27
N CYS A 150 5.07 -21.03 0.57
CA CYS A 150 3.60 -21.01 0.42
C CYS A 150 2.97 -19.88 1.25
N GLY A 151 3.45 -19.66 2.48
CA GLY A 151 3.02 -18.57 3.35
C GLY A 151 3.27 -17.18 2.76
N CYS A 152 4.43 -16.98 2.12
CA CYS A 152 4.79 -15.72 1.47
C CYS A 152 3.87 -15.42 0.28
N ALA A 153 3.68 -16.40 -0.62
CA ALA A 153 2.78 -16.27 -1.75
C ALA A 153 1.34 -16.01 -1.31
N ALA A 154 0.88 -16.74 -0.28
CA ALA A 154 -0.41 -16.49 0.37
C ALA A 154 -0.52 -15.07 0.94
N GLY A 155 0.55 -14.49 1.47
CA GLY A 155 0.58 -13.10 1.95
C GLY A 155 0.38 -12.10 0.80
N VAL A 156 1.09 -12.29 -0.32
CA VAL A 156 0.96 -11.44 -1.53
C VAL A 156 -0.43 -11.59 -2.17
N ALA A 157 -0.93 -12.82 -2.27
CA ALA A 157 -2.27 -13.09 -2.78
C ALA A 157 -3.36 -12.45 -1.91
N ALA A 158 -3.18 -12.42 -0.58
CA ALA A 158 -4.09 -11.74 0.34
C ALA A 158 -3.99 -10.21 0.24
N ALA A 159 -2.79 -9.70 0.01
CA ALA A 159 -2.48 -8.27 -0.10
C ALA A 159 -3.08 -7.63 -1.36
N PHE A 160 -2.76 -8.22 -2.52
CA PHE A 160 -3.07 -7.66 -3.83
C PHE A 160 -4.23 -8.34 -4.54
N ARG A 161 -4.88 -9.34 -3.93
CA ARG A 161 -5.92 -10.16 -4.58
C ARG A 161 -5.42 -10.84 -5.88
N ALA A 162 -4.11 -11.06 -5.95
CA ALA A 162 -3.39 -11.53 -7.12
C ALA A 162 -2.79 -12.93 -6.84
N PRO A 163 -3.53 -14.04 -7.02
CA PRO A 163 -3.03 -15.37 -6.70
C PRO A 163 -1.91 -15.81 -7.63
N VAL A 164 -2.00 -15.54 -8.94
CA VAL A 164 -0.91 -15.88 -9.88
C VAL A 164 0.27 -14.96 -9.66
N GLY A 165 0.00 -13.67 -9.45
CA GLY A 165 1.01 -12.69 -9.06
C GLY A 165 1.77 -13.07 -7.79
N GLY A 166 1.08 -13.63 -6.79
CA GLY A 166 1.69 -14.12 -5.55
C GLY A 166 2.60 -15.33 -5.72
N VAL A 167 2.24 -16.27 -6.60
CA VAL A 167 3.11 -17.41 -6.97
C VAL A 167 4.37 -16.93 -7.66
N LEU A 168 4.21 -16.05 -8.64
CA LEU A 168 5.33 -15.48 -9.40
C LEU A 168 6.21 -14.61 -8.50
N PHE A 169 5.63 -13.86 -7.56
CA PHE A 169 6.38 -13.11 -6.57
C PHE A 169 7.25 -14.03 -5.71
N ALA A 170 6.68 -15.13 -5.23
CA ALA A 170 7.44 -16.08 -4.42
C ALA A 170 8.60 -16.69 -5.23
N LEU A 171 8.35 -17.00 -6.51
CA LEU A 171 9.34 -17.55 -7.44
C LEU A 171 10.45 -16.53 -7.79
N GLU A 172 10.10 -15.27 -8.07
CA GLU A 172 11.01 -14.24 -8.54
C GLU A 172 11.81 -13.59 -7.40
N GLU A 173 11.14 -13.24 -6.29
CA GLU A 173 11.73 -12.38 -5.26
C GLU A 173 12.16 -13.11 -3.99
N VAL A 174 11.51 -14.23 -3.67
CA VAL A 174 11.55 -14.80 -2.33
C VAL A 174 12.37 -16.09 -2.29
N THR A 175 12.34 -16.90 -3.34
CA THR A 175 13.11 -18.14 -3.44
C THR A 175 14.21 -18.09 -4.50
N SER A 176 15.40 -18.59 -4.18
CA SER A 176 16.48 -18.81 -5.14
C SER A 176 16.41 -20.17 -5.84
N TRP A 177 15.69 -21.13 -5.25
CA TRP A 177 15.56 -22.49 -5.80
C TRP A 177 14.10 -22.96 -5.76
N TRP A 178 13.65 -23.56 -6.87
CA TRP A 178 12.24 -23.89 -7.07
C TRP A 178 12.04 -25.33 -7.55
N ARG A 179 11.06 -26.03 -6.97
CA ARG A 179 10.63 -27.37 -7.39
C ARG A 179 9.30 -27.30 -8.14
N SER A 180 9.14 -28.10 -9.20
CA SER A 180 7.87 -28.17 -9.94
C SER A 180 6.69 -28.59 -9.07
N GLN A 181 6.89 -29.48 -8.08
CA GLN A 181 5.84 -29.87 -7.13
C GLN A 181 5.44 -28.76 -6.15
N LEU A 182 6.38 -27.86 -5.81
CA LEU A 182 6.11 -26.71 -4.95
C LEU A 182 5.16 -25.72 -5.65
N MET A 183 5.28 -25.57 -6.97
CA MET A 183 4.42 -24.70 -7.77
C MET A 183 2.94 -24.95 -7.54
N TRP A 184 2.51 -26.21 -7.58
CA TRP A 184 1.10 -26.56 -7.36
C TRP A 184 0.64 -26.27 -5.93
N ARG A 185 1.50 -26.46 -4.92
CA ARG A 185 1.18 -26.16 -3.52
C ARG A 185 1.04 -24.66 -3.28
N VAL A 186 1.96 -23.87 -3.84
CA VAL A 186 1.94 -22.40 -3.75
C VAL A 186 0.73 -21.84 -4.50
N PHE A 187 0.42 -22.38 -5.68
CA PHE A 187 -0.76 -21.99 -6.45
C PHE A 187 -2.06 -22.32 -5.71
N PHE A 188 -2.20 -23.54 -5.20
CA PHE A 188 -3.39 -23.96 -4.45
C PHE A 188 -3.61 -23.11 -3.20
N THR A 189 -2.56 -22.85 -2.42
CA THR A 189 -2.64 -22.00 -1.22
C THR A 189 -3.02 -20.56 -1.55
N SER A 190 -2.44 -19.99 -2.61
CA SER A 190 -2.76 -18.63 -3.08
C SER A 190 -4.19 -18.53 -3.60
N ALA A 191 -4.68 -19.55 -4.32
CA ALA A 191 -6.06 -19.61 -4.81
C ALA A 191 -7.09 -19.68 -3.67
N ILE A 192 -6.86 -20.52 -2.65
CA ILE A 192 -7.73 -20.58 -1.45
C ILE A 192 -7.78 -19.21 -0.77
N VAL A 193 -6.63 -18.57 -0.59
CA VAL A 193 -6.57 -17.25 0.03
C VAL A 193 -7.37 -16.22 -0.77
N ALA A 194 -7.23 -16.21 -2.10
CA ALA A 194 -7.98 -15.31 -2.97
C ALA A 194 -9.50 -15.55 -2.87
N VAL A 195 -9.95 -16.81 -2.77
CA VAL A 195 -11.37 -17.16 -2.58
C VAL A 195 -11.86 -16.63 -1.21
N VAL A 196 -11.14 -16.90 -0.13
CA VAL A 196 -11.54 -16.45 1.22
C VAL A 196 -11.61 -14.93 1.31
N VAL A 197 -10.62 -14.22 0.75
CA VAL A 197 -10.63 -12.75 0.69
C VAL A 197 -11.81 -12.24 -0.14
N ARG A 198 -12.09 -12.85 -1.30
CA ARG A 198 -13.24 -12.48 -2.15
C ARG A 198 -14.59 -12.71 -1.43
N THR A 199 -14.74 -13.81 -0.71
CA THR A 199 -15.96 -14.09 0.07
C THR A 199 -16.12 -13.09 1.21
N ALA A 200 -15.03 -12.76 1.92
CA ALA A 200 -15.05 -11.73 2.96
C ALA A 200 -15.44 -10.35 2.40
N MET A 201 -14.93 -9.98 1.22
CA MET A 201 -15.32 -8.74 0.55
C MET A 201 -16.79 -8.73 0.11
N GLY A 202 -17.30 -9.86 -0.41
CA GLY A 202 -18.70 -10.02 -0.76
C GLY A 202 -19.61 -9.84 0.45
N TRP A 203 -19.20 -10.35 1.61
CA TRP A 203 -19.87 -10.08 2.88
C TRP A 203 -19.80 -8.59 3.24
N CYS A 204 -18.66 -7.92 3.02
CA CYS A 204 -18.52 -6.51 3.33
C CYS A 204 -19.41 -5.60 2.46
N LYS A 205 -19.61 -5.95 1.18
CA LYS A 205 -20.54 -5.24 0.27
C LYS A 205 -21.99 -5.25 0.74
N SER A 206 -22.38 -6.11 1.69
CA SER A 206 -23.71 -6.07 2.31
C SER A 206 -23.95 -4.88 3.25
N GLY A 207 -22.97 -3.97 3.38
CA GLY A 207 -23.05 -2.77 4.22
C GLY A 207 -22.80 -3.02 5.71
N LYS A 208 -22.43 -4.25 6.10
CA LYS A 208 -22.24 -4.67 7.51
C LYS A 208 -20.78 -4.69 7.97
N CYS A 209 -19.85 -4.18 7.16
CA CYS A 209 -18.41 -4.34 7.39
C CYS A 209 -17.66 -3.04 7.15
N GLY A 210 -16.90 -2.62 8.15
CA GLY A 210 -16.09 -1.40 8.07
C GLY A 210 -16.93 -0.12 8.12
N HIS A 211 -16.33 0.98 8.57
CA HIS A 211 -16.97 2.30 8.52
C HIS A 211 -17.13 2.83 7.08
N PHE A 212 -16.29 2.36 6.16
CA PHE A 212 -16.33 2.73 4.73
C PHE A 212 -16.93 1.64 3.83
N GLY A 213 -17.41 0.51 4.35
CA GLY A 213 -18.22 -0.45 3.58
C GLY A 213 -17.50 -1.22 2.46
N SER A 214 -16.19 -1.02 2.25
CA SER A 214 -15.42 -1.67 1.16
C SER A 214 -14.41 -2.72 1.68
N GLY A 215 -14.12 -2.71 2.99
CA GLY A 215 -13.22 -3.66 3.62
C GLY A 215 -11.73 -3.26 3.55
N GLY A 216 -11.38 -2.08 3.01
CA GLY A 216 -10.00 -1.59 2.91
C GLY A 216 -9.09 -2.46 2.03
N PHE A 217 -9.68 -3.12 1.03
CA PHE A 217 -8.97 -3.96 0.07
C PHE A 217 -8.61 -3.17 -1.19
N ILE A 218 -7.43 -3.45 -1.76
CA ILE A 218 -6.99 -2.93 -3.04
C ILE A 218 -7.88 -3.52 -4.15
N ILE A 219 -8.73 -2.70 -4.77
CA ILE A 219 -9.56 -3.08 -5.92
C ILE A 219 -9.46 -1.97 -6.96
N TRP A 220 -8.95 -2.29 -8.15
CA TRP A 220 -8.89 -1.34 -9.26
C TRP A 220 -9.64 -1.94 -10.44
N ASP A 221 -10.95 -1.75 -10.49
CA ASP A 221 -11.69 -2.17 -11.67
C ASP A 221 -11.59 -1.07 -12.73
N VAL A 222 -10.64 -1.20 -13.66
CA VAL A 222 -10.48 -0.29 -14.82
C VAL A 222 -11.21 -0.87 -16.04
N SER A 223 -12.21 -1.73 -15.82
CA SER A 223 -13.00 -2.39 -16.88
C SER A 223 -13.79 -1.44 -17.78
N GLY A 224 -13.89 -0.16 -17.43
CA GLY A 224 -14.49 0.89 -18.27
C GLY A 224 -13.49 1.84 -18.93
N GLY A 225 -12.20 1.51 -18.90
CA GLY A 225 -11.13 2.40 -19.36
C GLY A 225 -10.68 2.22 -20.82
N GLN A 226 -9.61 2.92 -21.22
CA GLN A 226 -9.09 2.91 -22.60
C GLN A 226 -8.77 1.50 -23.09
N GLU A 227 -9.52 1.01 -24.07
CA GLU A 227 -9.38 -0.36 -24.61
C GLU A 227 -8.33 -0.49 -25.72
N ASP A 228 -8.05 0.58 -26.45
CA ASP A 228 -7.16 0.59 -27.61
C ASP A 228 -6.05 1.64 -27.45
N TYR A 229 -4.79 1.25 -27.69
CA TYR A 229 -3.64 2.15 -27.70
C TYR A 229 -3.12 2.35 -29.13
N SER A 230 -2.74 3.57 -29.46
CA SER A 230 -2.10 3.89 -30.75
C SER A 230 -0.58 3.93 -30.64
N PHE A 231 0.13 3.71 -31.74
CA PHE A 231 1.60 3.73 -31.77
C PHE A 231 2.20 5.05 -31.23
N GLN A 232 1.50 6.17 -31.43
CA GLN A 232 1.91 7.49 -30.92
C GLN A 232 1.96 7.55 -29.38
N GLU A 233 1.19 6.72 -28.69
CA GLU A 233 1.11 6.68 -27.23
C GLU A 233 2.31 5.93 -26.61
N LEU A 234 3.07 5.18 -27.42
CA LEU A 234 4.25 4.42 -26.98
C LEU A 234 5.37 5.33 -26.46
N LEU A 235 5.58 6.49 -27.09
CA LEU A 235 6.63 7.42 -26.72
C LEU A 235 6.38 8.04 -25.32
N PRO A 236 5.20 8.61 -25.02
CA PRO A 236 4.86 9.03 -23.66
C PRO A 236 4.99 7.92 -22.61
N MET A 237 4.63 6.68 -22.94
CA MET A 237 4.76 5.54 -22.04
C MET A 237 6.23 5.19 -21.77
N ALA A 238 7.09 5.24 -22.79
CA ALA A 238 8.53 5.06 -22.62
C ALA A 238 9.13 6.15 -21.71
N VAL A 239 8.69 7.40 -21.86
CA VAL A 239 9.09 8.52 -20.98
C VAL A 239 8.69 8.25 -19.53
N ILE A 240 7.48 7.72 -19.27
CA ILE A 240 7.05 7.28 -17.93
C ILE A 240 7.97 6.19 -17.36
N GLY A 241 8.44 5.27 -18.20
CA GLY A 241 9.42 4.25 -17.83
C GLY A 241 10.73 4.89 -17.35
N VAL A 242 11.29 5.82 -18.13
CA VAL A 242 12.55 6.51 -17.79
C VAL A 242 12.41 7.34 -16.52
N ILE A 243 11.31 8.11 -16.38
CA ILE A 243 11.04 8.91 -15.17
C ILE A 243 10.93 8.00 -13.94
N GLY A 244 10.21 6.88 -14.05
CA GLY A 244 10.06 5.93 -12.95
C GLY A 244 11.37 5.26 -12.53
N GLY A 245 12.23 4.92 -13.50
CA GLY A 245 13.57 4.39 -13.23
C GLY A 245 14.45 5.40 -12.49
N LEU A 246 14.51 6.66 -12.97
CA LEU A 246 15.30 7.71 -12.34
C LEU A 246 14.80 8.08 -10.93
N LEU A 247 13.48 8.26 -10.76
CA LEU A 247 12.87 8.56 -9.46
C LEU A 247 12.99 7.40 -8.48
N GLY A 248 12.91 6.16 -8.96
CA GLY A 248 13.12 4.95 -8.17
C GLY A 248 14.57 4.79 -7.71
N ALA A 249 15.54 5.06 -8.59
CA ALA A 249 16.96 5.08 -8.23
C ALA A 249 17.29 6.16 -7.20
N LEU A 250 16.75 7.38 -7.38
CA LEU A 250 16.86 8.45 -6.40
C LEU A 250 16.25 8.05 -5.05
N PHE A 251 15.09 7.39 -5.07
CA PHE A 251 14.39 6.95 -3.85
C PHE A 251 15.25 5.97 -3.06
N ASN A 252 15.85 4.99 -3.75
CA ASN A 252 16.75 4.01 -3.15
C ASN A 252 18.01 4.67 -2.58
N GLN A 253 18.60 5.64 -3.28
CA GLN A 253 19.79 6.35 -2.80
C GLN A 253 19.50 7.18 -1.54
N LEU A 254 18.39 7.90 -1.52
CA LEU A 254 17.99 8.72 -0.37
C LEU A 254 17.64 7.86 0.84
N THR A 255 16.85 6.80 0.64
CA THR A 255 16.51 5.86 1.72
C THR A 255 17.73 5.14 2.26
N PHE A 256 18.70 4.78 1.41
CA PHE A 256 19.99 4.23 1.84
C PHE A 256 20.77 5.21 2.72
N LEU A 257 20.88 6.48 2.31
CA LEU A 257 21.58 7.50 3.08
C LEU A 257 20.94 7.71 4.47
N ILE A 258 19.62 7.79 4.53
CA ILE A 258 18.87 7.94 5.78
C ILE A 258 19.02 6.69 6.65
N ALA A 259 18.91 5.49 6.08
CA ALA A 259 19.08 4.24 6.81
C ALA A 259 20.51 4.09 7.38
N TYR A 260 21.52 4.48 6.61
CA TYR A 260 22.92 4.51 7.05
C TYR A 260 23.10 5.48 8.22
N TRP A 261 22.56 6.71 8.11
CA TRP A 261 22.62 7.70 9.18
C TRP A 261 21.88 7.23 10.45
N ARG A 262 20.68 6.67 10.31
CA ARG A 262 19.90 6.08 11.41
C ARG A 262 20.67 4.99 12.14
N ARG A 263 21.26 4.06 11.39
CA ARG A 263 22.03 2.94 11.95
C ARG A 263 23.26 3.41 12.72
N ASN A 264 23.99 4.40 12.19
CA ASN A 264 25.29 4.78 12.73
C ASN A 264 25.24 5.84 13.83
N TYR A 265 24.22 6.72 13.81
CA TYR A 265 24.13 7.86 14.74
C TYR A 265 22.89 7.79 15.63
N LEU A 266 21.70 7.63 15.04
CA LEU A 266 20.43 7.79 15.77
C LEU A 266 20.09 6.59 16.66
N HIS A 267 20.09 5.38 16.09
CA HIS A 267 19.69 4.15 16.76
C HIS A 267 20.68 3.66 17.82
N LYS A 268 21.91 4.20 17.85
CA LYS A 268 22.89 3.95 18.93
C LYS A 268 22.46 4.53 20.28
N ARG A 269 21.64 5.59 20.27
CA ARG A 269 21.18 6.28 21.49
C ARG A 269 20.02 5.56 22.23
N GLY A 270 19.66 4.35 21.79
CA GLY A 270 18.68 3.49 22.46
C GLY A 270 17.25 3.61 21.92
N ASN A 271 16.31 2.87 22.53
CA ASN A 271 14.94 2.72 22.04
C ASN A 271 14.09 4.00 22.18
N ARG A 272 14.35 4.83 23.19
CA ARG A 272 13.60 6.09 23.39
C ARG A 272 13.73 7.04 22.20
N VAL A 273 14.91 7.10 21.57
CA VAL A 273 15.15 7.94 20.39
C VAL A 273 14.39 7.42 19.17
N LYS A 274 14.27 6.09 19.01
CA LYS A 274 13.45 5.48 17.95
C LYS A 274 11.98 5.85 18.09
N VAL A 275 11.45 5.81 19.32
CA VAL A 275 10.06 6.22 19.60
C VAL A 275 9.85 7.69 19.29
N LEU A 276 10.76 8.56 19.76
CA LEU A 276 10.69 10.00 19.52
C LEU A 276 10.75 10.35 18.04
N GLU A 277 11.65 9.72 17.28
CA GLU A 277 11.75 9.89 15.82
C GLU A 277 10.42 9.61 15.13
N VAL A 278 9.82 8.45 15.41
CA VAL A 278 8.57 8.05 14.75
C VAL A 278 7.43 9.01 15.12
N CYS A 279 7.39 9.49 16.36
CA CYS A 279 6.42 10.49 16.79
C CYS A 279 6.59 11.82 16.04
N ILE A 280 7.84 12.28 15.87
CA ILE A 280 8.15 13.49 15.09
C ILE A 280 7.71 13.31 13.63
N VAL A 281 8.00 12.16 13.01
CA VAL A 281 7.56 11.86 11.64
C VAL A 281 6.03 11.89 11.54
N SER A 282 5.31 11.35 12.52
CA SER A 282 3.84 11.41 12.55
C SER A 282 3.29 12.82 12.68
N ILE A 283 3.92 13.67 13.51
CA ILE A 283 3.55 15.09 13.65
C ILE A 283 3.78 15.83 12.33
N ILE A 284 4.96 15.66 11.71
CA ILE A 284 5.30 16.28 10.43
C ILE A 284 4.32 15.84 9.34
N THR A 285 4.02 14.54 9.28
CA THR A 285 3.04 13.98 8.31
C THR A 285 1.67 14.62 8.53
N SER A 286 1.23 14.76 9.79
CA SER A 286 -0.08 15.34 10.10
C SER A 286 -0.16 16.83 9.76
N VAL A 287 0.91 17.59 10.03
CA VAL A 287 1.01 19.02 9.68
C VAL A 287 0.96 19.20 8.16
N ILE A 288 1.68 18.37 7.41
CA ILE A 288 1.71 18.44 5.93
C ILE A 288 0.35 18.07 5.35
N SER A 289 -0.22 16.93 5.77
CA SER A 289 -1.49 16.42 5.24
C SER A 289 -2.67 17.33 5.53
N PHE A 290 -2.69 18.00 6.69
CA PHE A 290 -3.76 18.94 7.05
C PHE A 290 -3.49 20.37 6.54
N GLY A 291 -2.24 20.81 6.57
CA GLY A 291 -1.85 22.18 6.24
C GLY A 291 -1.87 22.48 4.74
N LEU A 292 -1.37 21.58 3.89
CA LEU A 292 -1.30 21.84 2.45
C LEU A 292 -2.67 22.04 1.79
N PRO A 293 -3.71 21.23 2.10
CA PRO A 293 -5.04 21.45 1.52
C PRO A 293 -5.64 22.82 1.85
N LEU A 294 -5.31 23.43 3.01
CA LEU A 294 -5.80 24.77 3.38
C LEU A 294 -5.32 25.88 2.43
N PHE A 295 -4.13 25.72 1.84
CA PHE A 295 -3.56 26.72 0.94
C PHE A 295 -4.07 26.60 -0.50
N LYS A 296 -4.80 25.53 -0.83
CA LYS A 296 -5.31 25.28 -2.18
C LYS A 296 -6.72 25.86 -2.34
N ARG A 297 -6.96 26.53 -3.48
CA ARG A 297 -8.31 27.01 -3.86
C ARG A 297 -9.20 25.84 -4.23
N CYS A 298 -10.45 25.92 -3.82
CA CYS A 298 -11.48 24.94 -4.11
C CYS A 298 -11.83 24.90 -5.60
N THR A 299 -12.24 23.72 -6.05
CA THR A 299 -12.68 23.44 -7.42
C THR A 299 -14.18 23.15 -7.42
N PRO A 300 -14.94 23.66 -8.41
CA PRO A 300 -16.37 23.38 -8.51
C PRO A 300 -16.59 21.91 -8.87
N CYS A 301 -17.63 21.30 -8.29
CA CYS A 301 -18.05 19.95 -8.66
C CYS A 301 -18.39 19.87 -10.16
N PRO A 302 -18.00 18.78 -10.86
CA PRO A 302 -18.46 18.55 -12.22
C PRO A 302 -19.99 18.42 -12.24
N GLU A 303 -20.63 18.85 -13.34
CA GLU A 303 -22.08 18.70 -13.50
C GLU A 303 -22.44 17.21 -13.41
N ALA A 304 -23.40 16.90 -12.53
CA ALA A 304 -23.79 15.53 -12.26
C ALA A 304 -24.48 14.93 -13.49
N ASP A 305 -23.78 14.08 -14.24
CA ASP A 305 -24.43 13.17 -15.16
C ASP A 305 -25.36 12.27 -14.33
N ALA A 306 -26.67 12.40 -14.55
CA ALA A 306 -27.75 11.74 -13.81
C ALA A 306 -27.64 10.19 -13.77
N ASN A 307 -26.73 9.60 -14.54
CA ASN A 307 -26.50 8.16 -14.65
C ASN A 307 -25.24 7.66 -13.92
N SER A 308 -24.40 8.53 -13.33
CA SER A 308 -23.09 8.13 -12.81
C SER A 308 -23.06 7.75 -11.32
N GLY A 309 -24.10 8.09 -10.54
CA GLY A 309 -24.15 7.79 -9.09
C GLY A 309 -23.06 8.49 -8.26
N ILE A 310 -22.38 9.50 -8.82
CA ILE A 310 -21.30 10.24 -8.17
C ILE A 310 -21.91 11.43 -7.40
N GLU A 311 -22.03 11.31 -6.06
CA GLU A 311 -22.40 12.44 -5.20
C GLU A 311 -21.19 13.38 -4.98
N CYS A 312 -21.32 14.66 -5.36
CA CYS A 312 -20.32 15.71 -5.10
C CYS A 312 -20.98 16.92 -4.40
N PRO A 313 -20.47 17.39 -3.25
CA PRO A 313 -19.35 16.84 -2.48
C PRO A 313 -19.76 15.56 -1.73
N ARG A 314 -18.79 14.68 -1.48
CA ARG A 314 -19.02 13.45 -0.70
C ARG A 314 -19.48 13.78 0.73
N ARG A 315 -20.41 12.97 1.25
CA ARG A 315 -20.83 13.03 2.67
C ARG A 315 -19.67 12.66 3.61
N PRO A 316 -19.53 13.34 4.77
CA PRO A 316 -18.51 13.01 5.77
C PRO A 316 -18.59 11.54 6.18
N GLY A 317 -17.44 10.86 6.23
CA GLY A 317 -17.37 9.45 6.67
C GLY A 317 -17.75 8.38 5.64
N MET A 318 -18.15 8.74 4.41
CA MET A 318 -18.28 7.80 3.27
C MET A 318 -16.91 7.56 2.62
N TYR A 319 -16.78 6.78 1.54
CA TYR A 319 -15.57 6.66 0.71
C TYR A 319 -15.80 7.29 -0.67
N GLY A 320 -14.73 7.50 -1.44
CA GLY A 320 -14.81 8.00 -2.81
C GLY A 320 -14.21 9.40 -3.03
N ASN A 321 -14.46 9.90 -4.23
CA ASN A 321 -13.88 11.13 -4.78
C ASN A 321 -14.54 12.39 -4.16
N TYR A 322 -13.96 13.57 -4.41
CA TYR A 322 -14.55 14.88 -4.09
C TYR A 322 -14.75 15.16 -2.59
N VAL A 323 -13.65 15.17 -1.82
CA VAL A 323 -13.67 15.57 -0.42
C VAL A 323 -13.86 17.09 -0.31
N ASN A 324 -14.94 17.52 0.33
CA ASN A 324 -15.08 18.92 0.74
C ASN A 324 -14.23 19.18 1.99
N PHE A 325 -13.19 19.99 1.83
CA PHE A 325 -12.36 20.49 2.91
C PHE A 325 -12.26 22.00 2.78
N TYR A 326 -13.06 22.71 3.58
CA TYR A 326 -13.11 24.17 3.63
C TYR A 326 -13.52 24.82 2.30
N CYS A 327 -14.49 24.22 1.61
CA CYS A 327 -15.05 24.72 0.37
C CYS A 327 -16.55 25.02 0.51
N GLY A 328 -17.08 25.86 -0.38
CA GLY A 328 -18.50 26.19 -0.40
C GLY A 328 -19.41 24.99 -0.74
N ASP A 329 -20.71 25.20 -0.66
CA ASP A 329 -21.69 24.20 -1.10
C ASP A 329 -21.49 23.92 -2.60
N LYS A 330 -21.24 22.66 -2.98
CA LYS A 330 -20.90 22.18 -4.34
C LYS A 330 -19.48 22.45 -4.83
N GLU A 331 -18.55 22.63 -3.91
CA GLU A 331 -17.11 22.67 -4.21
C GLU A 331 -16.36 21.57 -3.46
N TYR A 332 -15.21 21.16 -4.01
CA TYR A 332 -14.32 20.18 -3.39
C TYR A 332 -12.87 20.64 -3.46
N ASN A 333 -12.02 20.00 -2.65
CA ASN A 333 -10.59 20.24 -2.65
C ASN A 333 -9.86 19.00 -3.19
N ASP A 334 -9.22 19.15 -4.34
CA ASP A 334 -8.54 18.06 -5.05
C ASP A 334 -7.36 17.49 -4.23
N LEU A 335 -6.59 18.34 -3.56
CA LEU A 335 -5.48 17.93 -2.69
C LEU A 335 -5.97 17.26 -1.40
N ALA A 336 -7.08 17.74 -0.82
CA ALA A 336 -7.71 17.08 0.32
C ALA A 336 -8.20 15.67 -0.05
N THR A 337 -8.68 15.49 -1.28
CA THR A 337 -9.13 14.19 -1.78
C THR A 337 -7.99 13.15 -1.83
N LEU A 338 -6.73 13.59 -1.99
CA LEU A 338 -5.56 12.72 -1.93
C LEU A 338 -5.09 12.42 -0.50
N PHE A 339 -5.10 13.41 0.40
CA PHE A 339 -4.60 13.24 1.77
C PHE A 339 -5.62 12.69 2.78
N PHE A 340 -6.91 13.04 2.64
CA PHE A 340 -7.99 12.65 3.57
C PHE A 340 -8.77 11.40 3.11
N ASN A 341 -8.07 10.53 2.39
CA ASN A 341 -8.56 9.19 2.06
C ASN A 341 -7.64 8.13 2.68
N THR A 342 -8.09 6.88 2.67
CA THR A 342 -7.15 5.77 2.86
C THR A 342 -6.20 5.74 1.66
N GLN A 343 -4.97 5.23 1.83
CA GLN A 343 -4.03 5.15 0.71
C GLN A 343 -4.57 4.25 -0.41
N ASP A 344 -5.32 3.20 -0.04
CA ASP A 344 -5.98 2.30 -0.99
C ASP A 344 -7.04 3.06 -1.83
N ASP A 345 -7.87 3.88 -1.18
CA ASP A 345 -8.85 4.72 -1.87
C ASP A 345 -8.19 5.84 -2.70
N ALA A 346 -7.12 6.47 -2.19
CA ALA A 346 -6.40 7.51 -2.93
C ALA A 346 -5.81 6.95 -4.23
N ILE A 347 -5.24 5.74 -4.19
CA ILE A 347 -4.76 5.04 -5.39
C ILE A 347 -5.92 4.73 -6.34
N ARG A 348 -7.06 4.25 -5.83
CA ARG A 348 -8.26 4.00 -6.64
C ARG A 348 -8.75 5.27 -7.34
N ASN A 349 -8.73 6.41 -6.65
CA ASN A 349 -9.14 7.70 -7.21
C ASN A 349 -8.14 8.14 -8.31
N LEU A 350 -6.84 7.93 -8.09
CA LEU A 350 -5.80 8.22 -9.09
C LEU A 350 -5.92 7.34 -10.34
N PHE A 351 -6.38 6.09 -10.22
CA PHE A 351 -6.62 5.17 -11.35
C PHE A 351 -8.01 5.30 -11.98
N SER A 352 -8.91 6.10 -11.40
CA SER A 352 -10.28 6.22 -11.89
C SER A 352 -10.33 6.70 -13.34
N ALA A 353 -11.10 6.01 -14.17
CA ALA A 353 -11.33 6.37 -15.57
C ALA A 353 -12.33 7.55 -15.69
N LYS A 354 -12.29 8.27 -16.82
CA LYS A 354 -13.23 9.37 -17.16
C LYS A 354 -13.22 10.57 -16.19
N THR A 355 -12.08 10.87 -15.59
CA THR A 355 -11.91 11.93 -14.58
C THR A 355 -10.99 13.07 -15.07
N ILE A 356 -11.20 13.52 -16.32
CA ILE A 356 -10.33 14.44 -17.09
C ILE A 356 -10.14 15.83 -16.41
N HIS A 357 -10.95 16.16 -15.41
CA HIS A 357 -10.87 17.42 -14.66
C HIS A 357 -10.94 17.25 -13.13
N GLU A 358 -10.70 16.04 -12.60
CA GLU A 358 -10.79 15.79 -11.16
C GLU A 358 -9.57 16.34 -10.39
N PHE A 359 -8.38 16.29 -10.98
CA PHE A 359 -7.15 16.72 -10.32
C PHE A 359 -6.40 17.77 -11.13
N SER A 360 -6.05 18.88 -10.47
CA SER A 360 -5.19 19.88 -11.09
C SER A 360 -3.72 19.43 -11.10
N ALA A 361 -2.99 19.77 -12.18
CA ALA A 361 -1.57 19.44 -12.29
C ALA A 361 -0.73 20.03 -11.13
N GLN A 362 -1.13 21.20 -10.60
CA GLN A 362 -0.47 21.80 -9.44
C GLN A 362 -0.65 20.96 -8.17
N SER A 363 -1.86 20.44 -7.93
CA SER A 363 -2.14 19.62 -6.74
C SER A 363 -1.43 18.29 -6.81
N LEU A 364 -1.41 17.64 -7.99
CA LEU A 364 -0.64 16.41 -8.20
C LEU A 364 0.87 16.64 -8.03
N LEU A 365 1.44 17.74 -8.54
CA LEU A 365 2.86 18.05 -8.35
C LEU A 365 3.19 18.31 -6.87
N THR A 366 2.33 19.06 -6.17
CA THR A 366 2.50 19.34 -4.74
C THR A 366 2.42 18.04 -3.92
N PHE A 367 1.45 17.19 -4.22
CA PHE A 367 1.29 15.89 -3.59
C PHE A 367 2.49 14.99 -3.87
N LEU A 368 2.97 14.92 -5.11
CA LEU A 368 4.13 14.11 -5.50
C LEU A 368 5.36 14.47 -4.67
N VAL A 369 5.76 15.74 -4.62
CA VAL A 369 6.97 16.19 -3.92
C VAL A 369 6.87 15.89 -2.42
N MET A 370 5.73 16.21 -1.83
CA MET A 370 5.54 16.10 -0.38
C MET A 370 5.38 14.64 0.06
N PHE A 371 4.59 13.85 -0.66
CA PHE A 371 4.40 12.44 -0.36
C PHE A 371 5.66 11.62 -0.64
N TYR A 372 6.42 11.93 -1.70
CA TYR A 372 7.73 11.32 -1.96
C TYR A 372 8.70 11.56 -0.80
N SER A 373 8.81 12.81 -0.35
CA SER A 373 9.67 13.18 0.78
C SER A 373 9.26 12.49 2.08
N LEU A 374 7.95 12.43 2.36
CA LEU A 374 7.40 11.73 3.51
C LEU A 374 7.68 10.22 3.44
N ALA A 375 7.50 9.59 2.28
CA ALA A 375 7.77 8.16 2.10
C ALA A 375 9.26 7.83 2.32
N VAL A 376 10.17 8.67 1.81
CA VAL A 376 11.62 8.53 2.02
C VAL A 376 11.98 8.62 3.51
N ILE A 377 11.45 9.60 4.24
CA ILE A 377 11.73 9.77 5.67
C ILE A 377 11.09 8.64 6.48
N THR A 378 9.87 8.23 6.15
CA THR A 378 9.13 7.23 6.94
C THR A 378 9.70 5.82 6.77
N PHE A 379 10.24 5.50 5.59
CA PHE A 379 10.84 4.20 5.34
C PHE A 379 12.11 3.97 6.17
N GLY A 380 12.20 2.82 6.86
CA GLY A 380 13.33 2.48 7.73
C GLY A 380 13.20 2.98 9.18
N THR A 381 12.06 3.55 9.54
CA THR A 381 11.69 3.82 10.93
C THR A 381 11.34 2.54 11.70
N ALA A 382 11.28 2.61 13.03
CA ALA A 382 11.05 1.45 13.91
C ALA A 382 9.57 0.99 14.00
N VAL A 383 8.85 0.97 12.88
CA VAL A 383 7.47 0.47 12.75
C VAL A 383 7.35 -0.53 11.60
N PRO A 384 6.32 -1.38 11.54
CA PRO A 384 6.09 -2.24 10.39
C PRO A 384 5.70 -1.37 9.19
N ALA A 385 6.44 -1.53 8.10
CA ALA A 385 6.42 -0.61 6.97
C ALA A 385 6.55 -1.39 5.66
N GLY A 386 5.55 -1.32 4.79
CA GLY A 386 5.62 -1.81 3.41
C GLY A 386 5.84 -0.67 2.42
N GLN A 387 6.67 -0.91 1.41
CA GLN A 387 7.04 0.09 0.39
C GLN A 387 6.12 0.05 -0.86
N PHE A 388 5.34 -1.02 -1.04
CA PHE A 388 4.48 -1.18 -2.22
C PHE A 388 3.47 -0.04 -2.38
N VAL A 389 2.64 0.22 -1.37
CA VAL A 389 1.57 1.24 -1.45
C VAL A 389 2.13 2.65 -1.67
N PRO A 390 3.14 3.12 -0.90
CA PRO A 390 3.77 4.40 -1.20
C PRO A 390 4.36 4.48 -2.61
N GLY A 391 4.97 3.40 -3.10
CA GLY A 391 5.51 3.34 -4.46
C GLY A 391 4.45 3.43 -5.54
N ILE A 392 3.33 2.71 -5.36
CA ILE A 392 2.16 2.79 -6.27
C ILE A 392 1.64 4.23 -6.29
N MET A 393 1.52 4.88 -5.14
CA MET A 393 0.96 6.23 -5.05
C MET A 393 1.87 7.32 -5.63
N ILE A 394 3.19 7.22 -5.41
CA ILE A 394 4.17 8.11 -6.07
C ILE A 394 4.10 7.92 -7.58
N GLY A 395 4.12 6.66 -8.03
CA GLY A 395 4.06 6.28 -9.43
C GLY A 395 2.80 6.76 -10.13
N SER A 396 1.65 6.54 -9.50
CA SER A 396 0.35 6.94 -10.04
C SER A 396 0.20 8.45 -10.14
N THR A 397 0.78 9.20 -9.20
CA THR A 397 0.71 10.67 -9.21
C THR A 397 1.45 11.27 -10.40
N TYR A 398 2.73 10.89 -10.65
CA TYR A 398 3.44 11.43 -11.82
C TYR A 398 2.95 10.80 -13.13
N GLY A 399 2.51 9.53 -13.10
CA GLY A 399 1.89 8.90 -14.26
C GLY A 399 0.66 9.69 -14.71
N ARG A 400 -0.20 10.08 -13.76
CA ARG A 400 -1.36 10.91 -14.04
C ARG A 400 -0.99 12.30 -14.54
N LEU A 401 0.05 12.94 -13.98
CA LEU A 401 0.58 14.21 -14.48
C LEU A 401 0.99 14.14 -15.95
N VAL A 402 1.70 13.07 -16.34
CA VAL A 402 2.06 12.83 -17.74
C VAL A 402 0.79 12.58 -18.57
N GLY A 403 -0.18 11.83 -18.05
CA GLY A 403 -1.49 11.64 -18.68
C GLY A 403 -2.19 12.95 -19.05
N ILE A 404 -2.28 13.90 -18.10
CA ILE A 404 -2.85 15.24 -18.34
C ILE A 404 -2.12 15.96 -19.47
N PHE A 405 -0.79 15.89 -19.50
CA PHE A 405 0.02 16.50 -20.55
C PHE A 405 -0.24 15.86 -21.93
N VAL A 406 -0.34 14.53 -21.98
CA VAL A 406 -0.59 13.77 -23.21
C VAL A 406 -1.98 14.07 -23.76
N VAL A 407 -3.02 14.09 -22.92
CA VAL A 407 -4.39 14.44 -23.33
C VAL A 407 -4.42 15.86 -23.94
N ARG A 408 -3.72 16.81 -23.32
CA ARG A 408 -3.62 18.19 -23.82
C ARG A 408 -2.84 18.30 -25.14
N PHE A 409 -1.78 17.51 -25.31
CA PHE A 409 -0.92 17.55 -26.49
C PHE A 409 -1.55 16.87 -27.71
N TYR A 410 -2.08 15.66 -27.54
CA TYR A 410 -2.63 14.87 -28.65
C TYR A 410 -4.10 15.19 -28.97
N LYS A 411 -4.80 15.97 -28.13
CA LYS A 411 -6.22 16.38 -28.31
C LYS A 411 -7.17 15.21 -28.66
N LYS A 412 -6.85 14.00 -28.21
CA LYS A 412 -7.56 12.78 -28.55
C LYS A 412 -8.52 12.42 -27.42
N LEU A 413 -9.80 12.26 -27.75
CA LEU A 413 -10.89 12.01 -26.80
C LEU A 413 -10.83 10.64 -26.09
N ASN A 414 -10.00 9.71 -26.57
CA ASN A 414 -9.93 8.33 -26.04
C ASN A 414 -8.74 8.08 -25.11
N ILE A 415 -7.89 9.07 -24.84
CA ILE A 415 -6.75 8.89 -23.93
C ILE A 415 -7.21 9.11 -22.50
N GLU A 416 -7.03 8.10 -21.65
CA GLU A 416 -7.43 8.18 -20.25
C GLU A 416 -6.24 8.38 -19.31
N GLU A 417 -6.33 9.40 -18.46
CA GLU A 417 -5.30 9.73 -17.46
C GLU A 417 -5.05 8.60 -16.47
N GLY A 418 -6.09 7.83 -16.11
CA GLY A 418 -6.02 6.70 -15.19
C GLY A 418 -5.11 5.58 -15.69
N THR A 419 -5.07 5.33 -17.00
CA THR A 419 -4.16 4.35 -17.62
C THR A 419 -2.70 4.78 -17.46
N TYR A 420 -2.42 6.07 -17.64
CA TYR A 420 -1.07 6.62 -17.44
C TYR A 420 -0.65 6.60 -15.98
N ALA A 421 -1.59 6.82 -15.05
CA ALA A 421 -1.37 6.64 -13.62
C ALA A 421 -0.98 5.19 -13.30
N LEU A 422 -1.67 4.19 -13.85
CA LEU A 422 -1.31 2.78 -13.67
C LEU A 422 0.10 2.47 -14.20
N LEU A 423 0.44 2.95 -15.40
CA LEU A 423 1.76 2.76 -15.98
C LEU A 423 2.85 3.45 -15.14
N GLY A 424 2.57 4.63 -14.58
CA GLY A 424 3.46 5.29 -13.63
C GLY A 424 3.66 4.50 -12.34
N ALA A 425 2.59 3.91 -11.77
CA ALA A 425 2.71 3.00 -10.63
C ALA A 425 3.61 1.80 -10.93
N ALA A 426 3.46 1.22 -12.12
CA ALA A 426 4.32 0.14 -12.57
C ALA A 426 5.78 0.60 -12.72
N SER A 427 6.07 1.72 -13.40
CA SER A 427 7.46 2.17 -13.59
C SER A 427 8.18 2.52 -12.30
N PHE A 428 7.50 3.12 -11.31
CA PHE A 428 8.16 3.46 -10.05
C PHE A 428 8.51 2.21 -9.24
N LEU A 429 7.60 1.23 -9.19
CA LEU A 429 7.87 -0.04 -8.51
C LEU A 429 8.95 -0.86 -9.26
N GLY A 430 8.93 -0.85 -10.60
CA GLY A 430 9.99 -1.43 -11.42
C GLY A 430 11.35 -0.79 -11.15
N GLY A 431 11.43 0.54 -11.10
CA GLY A 431 12.68 1.26 -10.82
C GLY A 431 13.19 1.13 -9.39
N SER A 432 12.30 1.12 -8.40
CA SER A 432 12.69 1.03 -6.98
C SER A 432 12.95 -0.41 -6.52
N MET A 433 12.10 -1.38 -6.88
CA MET A 433 12.19 -2.77 -6.42
C MET A 433 12.82 -3.72 -7.44
N ARG A 434 12.95 -3.32 -8.72
CA ARG A 434 13.46 -4.15 -9.83
C ARG A 434 12.70 -5.47 -10.07
N MET A 435 11.45 -5.54 -9.63
CA MET A 435 10.54 -6.65 -9.92
C MET A 435 9.95 -6.49 -11.34
N THR A 436 9.88 -7.57 -12.11
CA THR A 436 9.37 -7.52 -13.49
C THR A 436 8.11 -8.36 -13.67
N VAL A 437 8.24 -9.68 -13.76
CA VAL A 437 7.16 -10.56 -14.24
C VAL A 437 6.05 -10.67 -13.20
N SER A 438 6.42 -10.86 -11.93
CA SER A 438 5.47 -10.91 -10.82
C SER A 438 4.67 -9.62 -10.69
N LEU A 439 5.34 -8.47 -10.74
CA LEU A 439 4.70 -7.15 -10.66
C LEU A 439 3.75 -6.91 -11.83
N CYS A 440 4.15 -7.29 -13.05
CA CYS A 440 3.29 -7.18 -14.22
C CYS A 440 1.99 -7.98 -14.03
N VAL A 441 2.09 -9.23 -13.58
CA VAL A 441 0.91 -10.08 -13.37
C VAL A 441 0.06 -9.56 -12.21
N ILE A 442 0.68 -9.07 -11.12
CA ILE A 442 -0.05 -8.43 -10.02
C ILE A 442 -0.85 -7.23 -10.54
N MET A 443 -0.24 -6.32 -11.31
CA MET A 443 -0.91 -5.14 -11.86
C MET A 443 -2.06 -5.52 -12.80
N VAL A 444 -1.89 -6.56 -13.62
CA VAL A 444 -2.94 -7.05 -14.53
C VAL A 444 -4.09 -7.72 -13.75
N GLU A 445 -3.79 -8.53 -12.73
CA GLU A 445 -4.81 -9.18 -11.91
C GLU A 445 -5.63 -8.17 -11.09
N ILE A 446 -5.00 -7.10 -10.60
CA ILE A 446 -5.72 -6.05 -9.86
C ILE A 446 -6.58 -5.21 -10.80
N THR A 447 -6.06 -4.86 -11.98
CA THR A 447 -6.76 -4.00 -12.97
C THR A 447 -7.84 -4.74 -13.75
N ASN A 448 -7.79 -6.07 -13.77
CA ASN A 448 -8.71 -6.93 -14.50
C ASN A 448 -8.76 -6.64 -16.02
N ASN A 449 -7.67 -6.11 -16.59
CA ASN A 449 -7.58 -5.77 -18.00
C ASN A 449 -6.29 -6.33 -18.62
N LEU A 450 -6.42 -7.48 -19.30
CA LEU A 450 -5.31 -8.17 -19.97
C LEU A 450 -4.74 -7.38 -21.15
N LYS A 451 -5.48 -6.43 -21.74
CA LYS A 451 -5.01 -5.63 -22.88
C LYS A 451 -3.87 -4.69 -22.50
N LEU A 452 -3.76 -4.31 -21.22
CA LEU A 452 -2.70 -3.43 -20.70
C LEU A 452 -1.37 -4.16 -20.49
N LEU A 453 -1.33 -5.49 -20.57
CA LEU A 453 -0.16 -6.31 -20.27
C LEU A 453 1.09 -5.91 -21.07
N PRO A 454 1.05 -5.72 -22.40
CA PRO A 454 2.24 -5.33 -23.17
C PRO A 454 2.79 -3.96 -22.75
N LEU A 455 1.90 -3.02 -22.40
CA LEU A 455 2.27 -1.67 -22.00
C LEU A 455 2.94 -1.68 -20.62
N ILE A 456 2.36 -2.41 -19.67
CA ILE A 456 2.94 -2.58 -18.34
C ILE A 456 4.32 -3.25 -18.45
N MET A 457 4.46 -4.30 -19.27
CA MET A 457 5.74 -4.97 -19.50
C MET A 457 6.80 -4.01 -20.07
N LEU A 458 6.45 -3.23 -21.09
CA LEU A 458 7.37 -2.28 -21.71
C LEU A 458 7.89 -1.26 -20.68
N VAL A 459 6.98 -0.67 -19.92
CA VAL A 459 7.29 0.35 -18.92
C VAL A 459 8.14 -0.23 -17.76
N LEU A 460 7.86 -1.47 -17.35
CA LEU A 460 8.67 -2.19 -16.37
C LEU A 460 10.08 -2.51 -16.88
N LEU A 461 10.21 -2.90 -18.15
CA LEU A 461 11.52 -3.19 -18.75
C LEU A 461 12.39 -1.95 -18.90
N ILE A 462 11.79 -0.79 -19.23
CA ILE A 462 12.52 0.48 -19.37
C ILE A 462 12.94 1.03 -17.99
N SER A 463 12.10 0.85 -16.97
CA SER A 463 12.34 1.41 -15.63
C SER A 463 13.36 0.62 -14.80
N LYS A 464 13.51 -0.69 -15.07
CA LYS A 464 14.46 -1.58 -14.39
C LYS A 464 15.90 -1.31 -14.81
#